data_AF-A0A7L4HHR2-F1
#
_entry.id   AF-A0A7L4HHR2-F1
#
_cell.length_a   1.000
_cell.length_b   1.000
_cell.length_c   1.000
_cell.angle_alpha   90.00
_cell.angle_beta   90.00
_cell.angle_gamma   90.00
#
_symmetry.space_group_name_H-M   'P 1'
#
loop_
_entity.id
_entity.type
_entity.pdbx_description
1 polymer ?
#
loop_
_entity_poly.entity_id
_entity_poly.type
_entity_poly.pdbx_seq_one_letter_code
_entity_poly.pdbx_strand_id
1 'polypeptide(L)'
;REFESEIRFYSGDDPLDVWDRYIKWTEQTFPQGGKESNLAAILERAVKALNEQQRYYKDPRYLNIWLKFGNCCNEPLDLYSYLHSQEIGTTLALLYITWAEVLEARGSFKKADLIFQEGLQRKAEPLDKLQSHHRQFQMRVSRQTLLGLEETPDETDTNPLGASEPQRSSLADLRGRGKKKVKAPISRVGDALKATNQNRSFQTLTSQQLSNNPGFAVFDENSASGPEIPVLAPQPWIAPPAPRAKENELSAGPWNSGR
;
A
#
# COMPACT_ATOMS: atom_id res chain seq x y z
N ARG A 1 16.48 -6.73 27.90
CA ARG A 1 16.98 -8.06 28.33
C ARG A 1 16.00 -8.74 29.28
N GLU A 2 15.48 -8.03 30.28
CA GLU A 2 14.45 -8.55 31.21
C GLU A 2 13.18 -9.03 30.50
N PHE A 3 12.64 -8.25 29.55
CA PHE A 3 11.50 -8.68 28.74
C PHE A 3 11.78 -9.94 27.89
N GLU A 4 13.01 -10.15 27.44
CA GLU A 4 13.34 -11.35 26.65
C GLU A 4 13.41 -12.61 27.51
N SER A 5 13.88 -12.49 28.75
CA SER A 5 13.75 -13.56 29.74
C SER A 5 12.29 -13.78 30.13
N GLU A 6 11.52 -12.72 30.32
CA GLU A 6 10.09 -12.80 30.66
C GLU A 6 9.32 -13.55 29.57
N ILE A 7 9.51 -13.23 28.28
CA ILE A 7 8.88 -13.94 27.16
C ILE A 7 9.27 -15.43 27.14
N ARG A 8 10.54 -15.77 27.43
CA ARG A 8 11.02 -17.17 27.37
C ARG A 8 10.54 -18.04 28.52
N PHE A 9 10.40 -17.45 29.70
CA PHE A 9 10.01 -18.15 30.92
C PHE A 9 8.57 -17.83 31.34
N TYR A 10 7.78 -17.20 30.45
CA TYR A 10 6.42 -16.81 30.75
C TYR A 10 5.55 -18.05 30.96
N SER A 11 4.90 -18.11 32.12
CA SER A 11 3.96 -19.18 32.50
C SER A 11 2.56 -18.64 32.82
N GLY A 12 2.29 -17.36 32.52
CA GLY A 12 1.00 -16.73 32.77
C GLY A 12 -0.02 -16.98 31.66
N ASP A 13 -1.27 -16.59 31.93
CA ASP A 13 -2.39 -16.84 31.02
C ASP A 13 -2.50 -15.81 29.89
N ASP A 14 -1.89 -14.62 29.99
CA ASP A 14 -1.96 -13.55 28.99
C ASP A 14 -0.58 -13.19 28.41
N PRO A 15 -0.04 -13.95 27.43
CA PRO A 15 1.22 -13.61 26.78
C PRO A 15 1.16 -12.28 25.99
N LEU A 16 -0.02 -11.80 25.60
CA LEU A 16 -0.16 -10.54 24.87
C LEU A 16 0.27 -9.33 25.71
N ASP A 17 0.00 -9.35 27.02
CA ASP A 17 0.39 -8.29 27.94
C ASP A 17 1.91 -8.05 27.97
N VAL A 18 2.69 -9.13 28.00
CA VAL A 18 4.17 -9.06 28.00
C VAL A 18 4.66 -8.38 26.72
N TRP A 19 4.07 -8.74 25.57
CA TRP A 19 4.41 -8.13 24.28
C TRP A 19 4.01 -6.65 24.22
N ASP A 20 2.80 -6.30 24.66
CA ASP A 20 2.32 -4.91 24.69
C ASP A 20 3.21 -4.02 25.59
N ARG A 21 3.58 -4.50 26.79
CA ARG A 21 4.53 -3.82 27.66
C ARG A 21 5.91 -3.68 27.03
N TYR A 22 6.42 -4.73 26.39
CA TYR A 22 7.73 -4.70 25.76
C TYR A 22 7.78 -3.69 24.60
N ILE A 23 6.72 -3.64 23.77
CA ILE A 23 6.61 -2.68 22.67
C ILE A 23 6.53 -1.24 23.21
N LYS A 24 5.66 -0.98 24.20
CA LYS A 24 5.53 0.35 24.83
C LYS A 24 6.85 0.82 25.46
N TRP A 25 7.54 -0.07 26.18
CA TRP A 25 8.86 0.25 26.75
C TRP A 25 9.88 0.60 25.67
N THR A 26 9.87 -0.13 24.54
CA THR A 26 10.77 0.15 23.42
C THR A 26 10.50 1.53 22.82
N GLU A 27 9.23 1.90 22.64
CA GLU A 27 8.84 3.22 22.13
C GLU A 27 9.22 4.37 23.09
N GLN A 28 9.06 4.15 24.39
CA GLN A 28 9.45 5.13 25.42
C GLN A 28 10.97 5.30 25.51
N THR A 29 11.72 4.22 25.35
CA THR A 29 13.19 4.22 25.43
C THR A 29 13.82 4.86 24.18
N PHE A 30 13.19 4.69 23.02
CA PHE A 30 13.69 5.17 21.73
C PHE A 30 12.68 6.09 21.03
N PRO A 31 12.48 7.33 21.52
CA PRO A 31 11.47 8.25 20.98
C PRO A 31 11.74 8.70 19.54
N GLN A 32 13.01 8.72 19.10
CA GLN A 32 13.37 9.04 17.72
C GLN A 32 13.26 7.83 16.77
N GLY A 33 12.96 6.64 17.30
CA GLY A 33 12.90 5.40 16.53
C GLY A 33 14.24 5.03 15.87
N GLY A 34 14.16 4.28 14.76
CA GLY A 34 15.32 3.89 13.96
C GLY A 34 15.75 2.42 14.16
N LYS A 35 16.86 2.05 13.51
CA LYS A 35 17.37 0.66 13.52
C LYS A 35 17.82 0.21 14.92
N GLU A 36 18.22 1.14 15.78
CA GLU A 36 18.72 0.84 17.12
C GLU A 36 17.63 0.33 18.08
N SER A 37 16.38 0.77 17.90
CA SER A 37 15.26 0.33 18.73
C SER A 37 14.87 -1.13 18.47
N ASN A 38 15.25 -1.68 17.30
CA ASN A 38 14.82 -3.00 16.82
C ASN A 38 13.28 -3.21 16.85
N LEU A 39 12.50 -2.12 16.85
CA LEU A 39 11.05 -2.17 17.03
C LEU A 39 10.36 -3.03 15.95
N ALA A 40 10.76 -2.90 14.69
CA ALA A 40 10.22 -3.72 13.60
C ALA A 40 10.45 -5.22 13.82
N ALA A 41 11.63 -5.61 14.32
CA ALA A 41 11.95 -7.01 14.62
C ALA A 41 11.18 -7.53 15.84
N ILE A 42 10.93 -6.68 16.84
CA ILE A 42 10.10 -7.00 18.00
C ILE A 42 8.65 -7.21 17.56
N LEU A 43 8.11 -6.33 16.72
CA LEU A 43 6.76 -6.43 16.17
C LEU A 43 6.59 -7.70 15.33
N GLU A 44 7.55 -8.02 14.44
CA GLU A 44 7.52 -9.24 13.64
C GLU A 44 7.51 -10.50 14.53
N ARG A 45 8.33 -10.53 15.58
CA ARG A 45 8.35 -11.62 16.56
C ARG A 45 7.04 -11.73 17.33
N ALA A 46 6.46 -10.59 17.75
CA ALA A 46 5.20 -10.55 18.47
C ALA A 46 4.06 -11.10 17.61
N VAL A 47 3.93 -10.60 16.37
CA VAL A 47 2.94 -11.06 15.40
C VAL A 47 3.09 -12.55 15.13
N LYS A 48 4.31 -13.04 14.91
CA LYS A 48 4.56 -14.46 14.65
C LYS A 48 4.25 -15.35 15.86
N ALA A 49 4.55 -14.89 17.07
CA ALA A 49 4.30 -15.65 18.30
C ALA A 49 2.82 -15.68 18.69
N LEU A 50 2.08 -14.61 18.39
CA LEU A 50 0.66 -14.45 18.70
C LEU A 50 -0.25 -14.81 17.52
N ASN A 51 0.31 -15.19 16.38
CA ASN A 51 -0.45 -15.63 15.22
C ASN A 51 -1.35 -16.82 15.58
N GLU A 52 -2.52 -16.91 14.96
CA GLU A 52 -3.52 -17.97 15.17
C GLU A 52 -4.19 -17.99 16.57
N GLN A 53 -3.83 -17.06 17.47
CA GLN A 53 -4.46 -16.95 18.78
C GLN A 53 -5.80 -16.19 18.71
N GLN A 54 -6.86 -16.87 18.28
CA GLN A 54 -8.20 -16.29 18.10
C GLN A 54 -8.76 -15.56 19.33
N ARG A 55 -8.32 -15.94 20.54
CA ARG A 55 -8.69 -15.28 21.80
C ARG A 55 -8.43 -13.77 21.80
N TYR A 56 -7.47 -13.30 21.01
CA TYR A 56 -7.07 -11.89 20.96
C TYR A 56 -7.67 -11.10 19.79
N TYR A 57 -8.46 -11.72 18.92
CA TYR A 57 -8.95 -11.05 17.70
C TYR A 57 -9.84 -9.84 18.00
N LYS A 58 -10.48 -9.82 19.17
CA LYS A 58 -11.29 -8.71 19.66
C LYS A 58 -10.55 -7.81 20.65
N ASP A 59 -9.30 -8.11 20.98
CA ASP A 59 -8.50 -7.34 21.94
C ASP A 59 -7.87 -6.11 21.23
N PRO A 60 -8.15 -4.88 21.68
CA PRO A 60 -7.54 -3.67 21.13
C PRO A 60 -6.01 -3.67 21.16
N ARG A 61 -5.38 -4.31 22.17
CA ARG A 61 -3.92 -4.40 22.27
C ARG A 61 -3.35 -5.19 21.10
N TYR A 62 -4.00 -6.30 20.73
CA TYR A 62 -3.57 -7.12 19.62
C TYR A 62 -3.70 -6.40 18.28
N LEU A 63 -4.84 -5.73 18.05
CA LEU A 63 -5.01 -4.89 16.87
C LEU A 63 -3.94 -3.79 16.80
N ASN A 64 -3.61 -3.15 17.92
CA ASN A 64 -2.59 -2.10 17.95
C ASN A 64 -1.19 -2.61 17.56
N ILE A 65 -0.82 -3.84 17.96
CA ILE A 65 0.44 -4.47 17.54
C ILE A 65 0.47 -4.65 16.02
N TRP A 66 -0.63 -5.14 15.43
CA TRP A 66 -0.75 -5.27 13.98
C TRP A 66 -0.65 -3.93 13.26
N LEU A 67 -1.37 -2.90 13.73
CA LEU A 67 -1.31 -1.56 13.13
C LEU A 67 0.10 -0.97 13.20
N LYS A 68 0.81 -1.14 14.32
CA LYS A 68 2.23 -0.75 14.44
C LYS A 68 3.13 -1.52 13.49
N PHE A 69 2.88 -2.82 13.30
CA PHE A 69 3.59 -3.63 12.32
C PHE A 69 3.34 -3.13 10.89
N GLY A 70 2.11 -2.72 10.56
CA GLY A 70 1.75 -2.14 9.27
C GLY A 70 2.52 -0.88 8.90
N ASN A 71 2.82 -0.02 9.88
CA ASN A 71 3.66 1.15 9.68
C ASN A 71 5.11 0.81 9.33
N CYS A 72 5.55 -0.43 9.60
CA CYS A 72 6.88 -0.92 9.24
C CYS A 72 6.90 -1.65 7.88
N CYS A 73 5.74 -1.92 7.28
CA CYS A 73 5.63 -2.65 6.02
C CYS A 73 5.73 -1.71 4.82
N ASN A 74 6.27 -2.21 3.70
CA ASN A 74 6.33 -1.44 2.44
C ASN A 74 4.93 -1.13 1.88
N GLU A 75 3.98 -2.05 2.04
CA GLU A 75 2.61 -1.91 1.53
C GLU A 75 1.58 -2.13 2.67
N PRO A 76 1.12 -1.05 3.35
CA PRO A 76 0.21 -1.19 4.49
C PRO A 76 -1.19 -1.68 4.12
N LEU A 77 -1.65 -1.52 2.87
CA LEU A 77 -2.97 -2.00 2.45
C LEU A 77 -3.08 -3.54 2.44
N ASP A 78 -1.98 -4.23 2.16
CA ASP A 78 -1.93 -5.70 2.23
C ASP A 78 -2.20 -6.18 3.66
N LEU A 79 -1.72 -5.43 4.65
CA LEU A 79 -2.00 -5.74 6.05
C LEU A 79 -3.48 -5.61 6.38
N TYR A 80 -4.14 -4.50 5.99
CA TYR A 80 -5.56 -4.35 6.29
C TYR A 80 -6.41 -5.42 5.59
N SER A 81 -6.05 -5.79 4.37
CA SER A 81 -6.67 -6.89 3.64
C SER A 81 -6.48 -8.23 4.37
N TYR A 82 -5.27 -8.48 4.91
CA TYR A 82 -4.98 -9.64 5.74
C TYR A 82 -5.84 -9.66 7.01
N LEU A 83 -5.86 -8.57 7.78
CA LEU A 83 -6.63 -8.44 9.03
C LEU A 83 -8.12 -8.67 8.79
N HIS A 84 -8.66 -8.10 7.72
CA HIS A 84 -10.05 -8.28 7.32
C HIS A 84 -10.36 -9.73 6.95
N SER A 85 -9.49 -10.37 6.16
CA SER A 85 -9.66 -11.77 5.74
C SER A 85 -9.58 -12.78 6.90
N GLN A 86 -8.82 -12.45 7.94
CA GLN A 86 -8.65 -13.25 9.15
C GLN A 86 -9.64 -12.88 10.26
N GLU A 87 -10.56 -11.94 10.01
CA GLU A 87 -11.49 -11.40 10.99
C GLU A 87 -10.83 -10.83 12.27
N ILE A 88 -9.59 -10.34 12.15
CA ILE A 88 -8.84 -9.73 13.25
C ILE A 88 -9.28 -8.28 13.40
N GLY A 89 -9.82 -7.92 14.57
CA GLY A 89 -10.20 -6.54 14.89
C GLY A 89 -11.43 -6.03 14.13
N THR A 90 -12.19 -6.88 13.43
CA THR A 90 -13.41 -6.49 12.69
C THR A 90 -14.53 -5.98 13.60
N THR A 91 -14.46 -6.25 14.90
CA THR A 91 -15.36 -5.67 15.89
C THR A 91 -14.90 -4.32 16.41
N LEU A 92 -13.70 -3.86 16.05
CA LEU A 92 -13.08 -2.65 16.60
C LEU A 92 -13.11 -1.52 15.57
N ALA A 93 -13.65 -0.37 15.96
CA ALA A 93 -13.74 0.82 15.12
C ALA A 93 -12.35 1.29 14.64
N LEU A 94 -11.32 1.06 15.47
CA LEU A 94 -9.93 1.45 15.17
C LEU A 94 -9.41 0.87 13.84
N LEU A 95 -9.80 -0.36 13.49
CA LEU A 95 -9.40 -1.00 12.24
C LEU A 95 -9.92 -0.20 11.04
N TYR A 96 -11.22 0.07 11.02
CA TYR A 96 -11.88 0.78 9.92
C TYR A 96 -11.40 2.23 9.78
N ILE A 97 -11.21 2.92 10.91
CA ILE A 97 -10.71 4.30 10.93
C ILE A 97 -9.32 4.37 10.29
N THR A 98 -8.38 3.56 10.78
CA THR A 98 -6.99 3.59 10.30
C THR A 98 -6.86 3.09 8.87
N TRP A 99 -7.66 2.10 8.47
CA TRP A 99 -7.70 1.64 7.09
C TRP A 99 -8.22 2.73 6.14
N ALA A 100 -9.31 3.39 6.50
CA ALA A 100 -9.86 4.47 5.69
C ALA A 100 -8.92 5.68 5.59
N GLU A 101 -8.19 6.01 6.67
CA GLU A 101 -7.16 7.06 6.67
C GLU A 101 -6.01 6.74 5.71
N VAL A 102 -5.55 5.48 5.65
CA VAL A 102 -4.51 5.06 4.69
C VAL A 102 -5.03 5.11 3.24
N LEU A 103 -6.29 4.78 3.01
CA LEU A 103 -6.93 4.90 1.69
C LEU A 103 -7.13 6.36 1.28
N GLU A 104 -7.50 7.23 2.22
CA GLU A 104 -7.61 8.68 2.03
C GLU A 104 -6.26 9.29 1.65
N ALA A 105 -5.19 8.93 2.37
CA ALA A 105 -3.83 9.39 2.06
C ALA A 105 -3.34 8.99 0.66
N ARG A 106 -3.87 7.90 0.11
CA ARG A 106 -3.61 7.43 -1.27
C ARG A 106 -4.53 8.05 -2.32
N GLY A 107 -5.46 8.92 -1.92
CA GLY A 107 -6.46 9.55 -2.80
C GLY A 107 -7.62 8.63 -3.21
N SER A 108 -7.77 7.46 -2.57
CA SER A 108 -8.84 6.51 -2.89
C SER A 108 -10.09 6.73 -2.03
N PHE A 109 -10.74 7.89 -2.21
CA PHE A 109 -11.88 8.30 -1.37
C PHE A 109 -13.08 7.34 -1.44
N LYS A 110 -13.37 6.79 -2.64
CA LYS A 110 -14.47 5.83 -2.81
C LYS A 110 -14.28 4.56 -1.97
N LYS A 111 -13.05 4.03 -1.94
CA LYS A 111 -12.73 2.85 -1.13
C LYS A 111 -12.77 3.19 0.35
N ALA A 112 -12.24 4.35 0.74
CA ALA A 112 -12.28 4.80 2.14
C ALA A 112 -13.73 4.90 2.67
N ASP A 113 -14.65 5.44 1.88
CA ASP A 113 -16.08 5.51 2.26
C ASP A 113 -16.70 4.12 2.42
N LEU A 114 -16.43 3.18 1.51
CA LEU A 114 -16.89 1.79 1.63
C LEU A 114 -16.41 1.13 2.92
N ILE A 115 -15.15 1.34 3.31
CA ILE A 115 -14.59 0.79 4.56
C ILE A 115 -15.30 1.39 5.79
N PHE A 116 -15.60 2.69 5.79
CA PHE A 116 -16.39 3.30 6.87
C PHE A 116 -17.80 2.70 6.95
N GLN A 117 -18.49 2.58 5.81
CA GLN A 117 -19.83 1.99 5.73
C GLN A 117 -19.82 0.54 6.24
N GLU A 118 -18.81 -0.24 5.87
CA GLU A 118 -18.64 -1.61 6.33
C GLU A 118 -18.45 -1.70 7.85
N GLY A 119 -17.61 -0.83 8.44
CA GLY A 119 -17.42 -0.78 9.89
C GLY A 119 -18.71 -0.39 10.64
N LEU A 120 -19.51 0.50 10.06
CA LEU A 120 -20.82 0.88 10.61
C LEU A 120 -21.82 -0.27 10.52
N GLN A 121 -21.84 -1.00 9.40
CA GLN A 121 -22.68 -2.18 9.21
C GLN A 121 -22.34 -3.28 10.21
N ARG A 122 -21.05 -3.49 10.49
CA ARG A 122 -20.57 -4.44 11.51
C ARG A 122 -20.72 -3.94 12.95
N LYS A 123 -21.16 -2.69 13.16
CA LYS A 123 -21.30 -2.05 14.47
C LYS A 123 -20.02 -2.09 15.30
N ALA A 124 -18.88 -1.76 14.66
CA ALA A 124 -17.59 -1.81 15.32
C ALA A 124 -17.49 -0.79 16.47
N GLU A 125 -16.92 -1.20 17.61
CA GLU A 125 -16.85 -0.40 18.83
C GLU A 125 -15.52 0.36 18.96
N PRO A 126 -15.50 1.62 19.44
CA PRO A 126 -16.65 2.48 19.77
C PRO A 126 -17.35 3.06 18.53
N LEU A 127 -18.65 2.84 18.41
CA LEU A 127 -19.44 3.23 17.23
C LEU A 127 -19.55 4.75 17.07
N ASP A 128 -19.69 5.47 18.18
CA ASP A 128 -19.71 6.95 18.17
C ASP A 128 -18.43 7.53 17.59
N LYS A 129 -17.28 6.92 17.93
CA LYS A 129 -15.98 7.31 17.40
C LYS A 129 -15.91 7.04 15.90
N LEU A 130 -16.37 5.88 15.45
CA LEU A 130 -16.42 5.54 14.03
C LEU A 130 -17.27 6.53 13.23
N GLN A 131 -18.49 6.82 13.69
CA GLN A 131 -19.38 7.79 13.05
C GLN A 131 -18.82 9.21 13.03
N SER A 132 -18.14 9.61 14.09
CA SER A 132 -17.48 10.93 14.16
C SER A 132 -16.35 11.02 13.13
N HIS A 133 -15.49 10.00 13.04
CA HIS A 133 -14.43 9.95 12.04
C HIS A 133 -14.97 9.90 10.61
N HIS A 134 -16.05 9.14 10.36
CA HIS A 134 -16.69 9.07 9.04
C HIS A 134 -17.23 10.45 8.60
N ARG A 135 -17.91 11.16 9.51
CA ARG A 135 -18.37 12.55 9.24
C ARG A 135 -17.20 13.50 8.97
N GLN A 136 -16.12 13.39 9.74
CA GLN A 136 -14.92 14.20 9.53
C GLN A 136 -14.26 13.92 8.17
N PHE A 137 -14.17 12.66 7.78
CA PHE A 137 -13.70 12.25 6.46
C PHE A 137 -14.57 12.86 5.35
N GLN A 138 -15.90 12.75 5.44
CA GLN A 138 -16.81 13.33 4.45
C GLN A 138 -16.65 14.85 4.33
N MET A 139 -16.45 15.56 5.45
CA MET A 139 -16.18 17.00 5.45
C MET A 139 -14.83 17.36 4.78
N ARG A 140 -13.78 16.54 5.00
CA ARG A 140 -12.47 16.75 4.35
C ARG A 140 -12.56 16.54 2.84
N VAL A 141 -13.21 15.46 2.42
CA VAL A 141 -13.37 15.14 0.99
C VAL A 141 -14.22 16.19 0.30
N SER A 142 -15.35 16.62 0.88
CA SER A 142 -16.21 17.65 0.27
C SER A 142 -15.47 18.98 0.11
N ARG A 143 -14.70 19.39 1.12
CA ARG A 143 -13.85 20.58 1.04
C ARG A 143 -12.79 20.45 -0.06
N GLN A 144 -12.12 19.30 -0.16
CA GLN A 144 -11.12 19.07 -1.20
C GLN A 144 -11.73 19.09 -2.61
N THR A 145 -12.92 18.52 -2.79
CA THR A 145 -13.63 18.56 -4.08
C THR A 145 -14.09 19.97 -4.46
N LEU A 146 -14.47 20.79 -3.48
CA LEU A 146 -14.87 22.18 -3.73
C LEU A 146 -13.67 23.03 -4.16
N LEU A 147 -12.56 22.93 -3.41
CA LEU A 147 -11.31 23.64 -3.74
C LEU A 147 -10.76 23.23 -5.11
N GLY A 148 -10.82 21.93 -5.44
CA GLY A 148 -10.38 21.42 -6.74
C GLY A 148 -11.27 21.86 -7.91
N LEU A 149 -12.49 22.34 -7.66
CA LEU A 149 -13.38 22.88 -8.70
C LEU A 149 -13.17 24.40 -8.88
N GLU A 150 -12.83 25.13 -7.82
CA GLU A 150 -12.43 26.54 -7.88
C GLU A 150 -11.08 26.75 -8.60
N GLU A 151 -10.18 25.75 -8.60
CA GLU A 151 -8.97 25.73 -9.43
C GLU A 151 -9.22 25.31 -10.90
N THR A 152 -10.45 25.45 -11.39
CA THR A 152 -10.66 25.48 -12.85
C THR A 152 -9.92 26.71 -13.40
N PRO A 153 -9.10 26.57 -14.45
CA PRO A 153 -8.21 27.64 -14.90
C PRO A 153 -9.06 28.72 -15.58
N ASP A 154 -9.55 29.67 -14.79
CA ASP A 154 -9.99 30.94 -15.32
C ASP A 154 -8.76 31.65 -15.92
N GLU A 155 -8.95 32.11 -17.15
CA GLU A 155 -7.95 32.57 -18.10
C GLU A 155 -7.25 33.87 -17.67
N THR A 156 -6.48 33.88 -16.57
CA THR A 156 -5.67 35.06 -16.20
C THR A 156 -4.42 34.69 -15.43
N ASP A 157 -3.40 34.15 -16.12
CA ASP A 157 -2.01 34.45 -15.75
C ASP A 157 -1.11 34.39 -16.98
N THR A 158 -1.09 35.52 -17.70
CA THR A 158 -0.05 35.86 -18.66
C THR A 158 1.24 36.15 -17.90
N ASN A 159 2.01 35.11 -17.59
CA ASN A 159 3.42 35.26 -17.20
C ASN A 159 4.31 34.85 -18.38
N PRO A 160 4.95 35.78 -19.14
CA PRO A 160 5.66 35.45 -20.37
C PRO A 160 7.07 34.85 -20.19
N LEU A 161 7.48 34.48 -18.97
CA LEU A 161 8.87 34.08 -18.67
C LEU A 161 8.95 32.77 -17.85
N GLY A 162 8.31 31.72 -18.34
CA GLY A 162 8.58 30.35 -17.92
C GLY A 162 8.71 29.48 -19.15
N ALA A 163 9.95 29.16 -19.57
CA ALA A 163 10.15 28.16 -20.60
C ALA A 163 9.45 26.88 -20.14
N SER A 164 8.43 26.44 -20.87
CA SER A 164 7.67 25.24 -20.55
C SER A 164 8.63 24.05 -20.42
N GLU A 165 8.73 23.48 -19.22
CA GLU A 165 9.48 22.25 -19.04
C GLU A 165 8.87 21.17 -19.93
N PRO A 166 9.70 20.39 -20.66
CA PRO A 166 9.20 19.37 -21.56
C PRO A 166 8.49 18.27 -20.75
N GLN A 167 7.19 18.13 -20.95
CA GLN A 167 6.39 17.05 -20.38
C GLN A 167 6.86 15.69 -20.91
N ARG A 168 6.94 14.68 -20.03
CA ARG A 168 7.35 13.31 -20.39
C ARG A 168 6.38 12.71 -21.41
N SER A 169 6.91 12.29 -22.56
CA SER A 169 6.19 11.52 -23.57
C SER A 169 6.34 10.01 -23.33
N SER A 170 5.23 9.32 -23.07
CA SER A 170 5.20 7.86 -22.89
C SER A 170 5.64 7.14 -24.18
N LEU A 171 6.41 6.07 -24.05
CA LEU A 171 6.93 5.24 -25.15
C LEU A 171 7.71 6.02 -26.23
N ALA A 172 8.33 7.14 -25.88
CA ALA A 172 9.11 7.93 -26.83
C ALA A 172 10.43 7.25 -27.20
N ASP A 173 10.84 7.45 -28.45
CA ASP A 173 12.14 6.99 -28.94
C ASP A 173 13.29 7.61 -28.14
N LEU A 174 14.28 6.78 -27.81
CA LEU A 174 15.52 7.20 -27.18
C LEU A 174 16.57 7.55 -28.24
N ARG A 175 17.32 8.65 -28.03
CA ARG A 175 18.45 9.01 -28.92
C ARG A 175 19.66 8.14 -28.58
N GLY A 176 20.08 7.28 -29.52
CA GLY A 176 21.37 6.60 -29.40
C GLY A 176 22.52 7.61 -29.32
N ARG A 177 23.32 7.57 -28.26
CA ARG A 177 24.60 8.29 -28.18
C ARG A 177 25.73 7.39 -28.69
N GLY A 178 26.39 7.82 -29.76
CA GLY A 178 27.64 7.22 -30.22
C GLY A 178 28.17 7.83 -31.51
N LYS A 179 29.40 8.36 -31.49
CA LYS A 179 30.13 8.73 -32.72
C LYS A 179 30.95 7.51 -33.18
N LYS A 180 30.49 6.87 -34.26
CA LYS A 180 31.21 5.90 -35.12
C LYS A 180 31.47 4.47 -34.56
N LYS A 181 31.14 3.50 -35.44
CA LYS A 181 31.66 2.12 -35.62
C LYS A 181 32.13 1.36 -34.37
N VAL A 182 31.22 0.68 -33.68
CA VAL A 182 31.54 -0.48 -32.82
C VAL A 182 30.58 -1.62 -33.15
N LYS A 183 31.12 -2.84 -33.29
CA LYS A 183 30.51 -4.04 -33.90
C LYS A 183 29.49 -4.78 -33.01
N ALA A 184 29.00 -4.15 -31.94
CA ALA A 184 27.90 -4.65 -31.11
C ALA A 184 27.13 -3.45 -30.51
N PRO A 185 25.78 -3.45 -30.50
CA PRO A 185 25.02 -2.31 -30.05
C PRO A 185 24.99 -2.25 -28.52
N ILE A 186 25.84 -1.42 -27.93
CA ILE A 186 25.68 -0.99 -26.54
C ILE A 186 24.95 0.35 -26.59
N SER A 187 23.62 0.30 -26.63
CA SER A 187 22.80 1.51 -26.53
C SER A 187 22.69 1.91 -25.05
N ARG A 188 23.65 2.70 -24.57
CA ARG A 188 23.54 3.38 -23.27
C ARG A 188 22.89 4.73 -23.51
N VAL A 189 21.57 4.78 -23.43
CA VAL A 189 20.84 6.05 -23.42
C VAL A 189 20.55 6.40 -21.97
N GLY A 190 21.20 7.43 -21.45
CA GLY A 190 20.80 8.09 -20.19
C GLY A 190 19.56 8.94 -20.41
N ASP A 191 19.50 10.15 -19.84
CA ASP A 191 18.33 11.06 -19.91
C ASP A 191 18.04 11.67 -21.30
N ALA A 192 18.61 11.14 -22.38
CA ALA A 192 18.50 11.71 -23.72
C ALA A 192 17.24 11.24 -24.48
N LEU A 193 16.12 11.92 -24.27
CA LEU A 193 14.91 11.77 -25.08
C LEU A 193 15.13 12.32 -26.50
N LYS A 194 14.59 11.63 -27.52
CA LYS A 194 14.49 12.19 -28.88
C LYS A 194 13.32 13.16 -28.89
N ALA A 195 13.52 14.39 -29.38
CA ALA A 195 12.39 15.28 -29.72
C ALA A 195 11.43 14.51 -30.64
N THR A 196 10.13 14.56 -30.34
CA THR A 196 9.05 13.87 -31.06
C THR A 196 9.13 14.18 -32.55
N ASN A 197 9.87 13.34 -33.29
CA ASN A 197 9.71 13.20 -34.72
C ASN A 197 8.95 11.90 -34.89
N GLN A 198 7.79 11.98 -35.53
CA GLN A 198 6.90 10.88 -35.88
C GLN A 198 7.55 9.93 -36.89
N ASN A 199 8.68 9.32 -36.53
CA ASN A 199 9.24 8.23 -37.29
C ASN A 199 8.40 6.99 -36.96
N ARG A 200 7.24 6.87 -37.61
CA ARG A 200 6.52 5.59 -37.68
C ARG A 200 7.51 4.55 -38.22
N SER A 201 7.98 3.65 -37.36
CA SER A 201 8.53 2.40 -37.82
C SER A 201 7.39 1.64 -38.51
N PHE A 202 7.44 1.54 -39.83
CA PHE A 202 6.60 0.60 -40.56
C PHE A 202 7.08 -0.80 -40.20
N GLN A 203 6.50 -1.39 -39.16
CA GLN A 203 6.57 -2.82 -38.99
C GLN A 203 5.65 -3.40 -40.08
N THR A 204 6.22 -4.18 -41.01
CA THR A 204 5.41 -5.06 -41.85
C THR A 204 4.66 -5.98 -40.89
N LEU A 205 3.36 -5.74 -40.71
CA LEU A 205 2.49 -6.60 -39.92
C LEU A 205 2.61 -8.00 -40.53
N THR A 206 3.37 -8.89 -39.88
CA THR A 206 3.18 -10.32 -40.09
C THR A 206 1.74 -10.57 -39.72
N SER A 207 0.93 -10.98 -40.71
CA SER A 207 -0.50 -11.24 -40.54
C SER A 207 -0.71 -12.05 -39.26
N GLN A 208 -1.21 -11.41 -38.20
CA GLN A 208 -1.61 -12.08 -36.97
C GLN A 208 -2.94 -12.83 -37.17
N GLN A 209 -3.32 -13.20 -38.40
CA GLN A 209 -4.27 -14.28 -38.63
C GLN A 209 -3.56 -15.63 -38.47
N LEU A 210 -3.08 -15.91 -37.26
CA LEU A 210 -2.57 -17.24 -36.90
C LEU A 210 -3.66 -17.98 -36.13
N SER A 211 -4.29 -18.89 -36.88
CA SER A 211 -5.27 -19.93 -36.51
C SER A 211 -6.74 -19.50 -36.41
N ASN A 212 -7.54 -20.04 -37.34
CA ASN A 212 -9.01 -20.17 -37.25
C ASN A 212 -9.38 -21.19 -36.16
N ASN A 213 -8.88 -21.02 -34.93
CA ASN A 213 -9.44 -21.75 -33.80
C ASN A 213 -10.77 -21.10 -33.43
N PRO A 214 -11.82 -21.87 -33.09
CA PRO A 214 -13.05 -21.29 -32.57
C PRO A 214 -12.74 -20.58 -31.24
N GLY A 215 -12.63 -19.26 -31.26
CA GLY A 215 -12.56 -18.43 -30.07
C GLY A 215 -13.93 -18.37 -29.38
N PHE A 216 -13.95 -18.24 -28.07
CA PHE A 216 -15.18 -17.92 -27.34
C PHE A 216 -15.33 -16.41 -27.23
N ALA A 217 -16.56 -15.90 -27.31
CA ALA A 217 -16.83 -14.49 -27.08
C ALA A 217 -16.61 -14.18 -25.60
N VAL A 218 -15.85 -13.12 -25.32
CA VAL A 218 -15.72 -12.59 -23.95
C VAL A 218 -17.04 -11.91 -23.59
N PHE A 219 -17.49 -12.14 -22.34
CA PHE A 219 -18.72 -11.56 -21.82
C PHE A 219 -18.68 -10.02 -21.92
N ASP A 220 -19.72 -9.44 -22.54
CA ASP A 220 -19.92 -8.00 -22.62
C ASP A 220 -20.86 -7.54 -21.51
N GLU A 221 -20.27 -6.96 -20.47
CA GLU A 221 -21.00 -6.44 -19.31
C GLU A 221 -21.98 -5.30 -19.69
N ASN A 222 -21.75 -4.59 -20.80
CA ASN A 222 -22.67 -3.54 -21.25
C ASN A 222 -23.98 -4.08 -21.86
N SER A 223 -24.00 -5.35 -22.26
CA SER A 223 -25.18 -6.01 -22.83
C SER A 223 -26.14 -6.56 -21.75
N ALA A 224 -25.72 -6.55 -20.47
CA ALA A 224 -26.51 -7.04 -19.34
C ALA A 224 -26.78 -5.92 -18.32
N SER A 225 -28.02 -5.46 -18.24
CA SER A 225 -28.48 -4.49 -17.22
C SER A 225 -28.86 -5.19 -15.89
N GLY A 226 -27.92 -5.91 -15.27
CA GLY A 226 -28.09 -6.57 -13.97
C GLY A 226 -27.15 -6.02 -12.88
N PRO A 227 -27.51 -6.07 -11.59
CA PRO A 227 -26.69 -5.50 -10.53
C PRO A 227 -25.50 -6.40 -10.18
N GLU A 228 -24.40 -5.72 -9.88
CA GLU A 228 -23.19 -6.13 -9.15
C GLU A 228 -22.49 -7.44 -9.54
N ILE A 229 -21.25 -7.27 -10.00
CA ILE A 229 -20.18 -8.28 -9.97
C ILE A 229 -20.25 -9.02 -8.63
N PRO A 230 -20.24 -10.37 -8.62
CA PRO A 230 -20.26 -11.13 -7.36
C PRO A 230 -19.16 -10.61 -6.44
N VAL A 231 -19.54 -10.17 -5.25
CA VAL A 231 -18.59 -9.90 -4.17
C VAL A 231 -17.94 -11.24 -3.86
N LEU A 232 -16.75 -11.47 -4.44
CA LEU A 232 -15.95 -12.65 -4.15
C LEU A 232 -15.67 -12.62 -2.65
N ALA A 233 -16.15 -13.62 -1.92
CA ALA A 233 -15.72 -13.85 -0.55
C ALA A 233 -14.18 -13.90 -0.58
N PRO A 234 -13.48 -12.96 0.08
CA PRO A 234 -12.03 -12.90 0.01
C PRO A 234 -11.48 -14.24 0.47
N GLN A 235 -10.65 -14.89 -0.34
CA GLN A 235 -9.90 -16.05 0.12
C GLN A 235 -9.05 -15.62 1.32
N PRO A 236 -9.10 -16.34 2.45
CA PRO A 236 -8.35 -15.96 3.63
C PRO A 236 -6.86 -15.99 3.31
N TRP A 237 -6.16 -14.89 3.60
CA TRP A 237 -4.72 -14.84 3.38
C TRP A 237 -4.02 -15.86 4.29
N ILE A 238 -3.26 -16.78 3.71
CA ILE A 238 -2.63 -17.89 4.43
C ILE A 238 -1.46 -17.42 5.31
N ALA A 239 -0.82 -16.31 4.95
CA ALA A 239 0.32 -15.76 5.69
C ALA A 239 0.23 -14.24 5.79
N PRO A 240 0.74 -13.63 6.87
CA PRO A 240 0.84 -12.18 6.98
C PRO A 240 1.77 -11.62 5.89
N PRO A 241 1.52 -10.37 5.43
CA PRO A 241 2.36 -9.75 4.43
C PRO A 241 3.80 -9.60 4.92
N ALA A 242 4.75 -9.80 4.01
CA ALA A 242 6.15 -9.64 4.33
C ALA A 242 6.44 -8.14 4.61
N PRO A 243 7.21 -7.82 5.66
CA PRO A 243 7.52 -6.43 5.98
C PRO A 243 8.38 -5.75 4.88
N ARG A 244 9.11 -6.55 4.09
CA ARG A 244 9.99 -6.08 3.02
C ARG A 244 9.76 -6.82 1.71
N ALA A 245 9.78 -6.07 0.61
CA ALA A 245 9.78 -6.59 -0.74
C ALA A 245 11.21 -7.00 -1.13
N LYS A 246 11.59 -8.23 -0.76
CA LYS A 246 12.97 -8.75 -0.88
C LYS A 246 13.55 -8.67 -2.29
N GLU A 247 12.73 -8.66 -3.33
CA GLU A 247 13.15 -8.55 -4.73
C GLU A 247 13.41 -7.10 -5.18
N ASN A 248 12.83 -6.12 -4.47
CA ASN A 248 12.98 -4.69 -4.76
C ASN A 248 14.07 -4.02 -3.91
N GLU A 249 14.64 -4.76 -2.95
CA GLU A 249 15.67 -4.26 -2.03
C GLU A 249 16.97 -5.05 -2.19
N LEU A 250 18.07 -4.36 -2.49
CA LEU A 250 19.41 -4.92 -2.43
C LEU A 250 19.99 -4.70 -1.04
N SER A 251 20.31 -5.80 -0.35
CA SER A 251 21.15 -5.70 0.86
C SER A 251 22.55 -5.21 0.50
N ALA A 252 23.18 -4.44 1.40
CA ALA A 252 24.46 -3.80 1.12
C ALA A 252 25.53 -4.85 0.73
N GLY A 253 26.22 -4.59 -0.39
CA GLY A 253 27.44 -5.28 -0.77
C GLY A 253 28.62 -4.90 0.14
N PRO A 254 29.82 -5.48 -0.06
CA PRO A 254 30.90 -5.43 0.91
C PRO A 254 31.32 -3.99 1.23
N TRP A 255 30.86 -3.48 2.38
CA TRP A 255 31.66 -2.59 3.19
C TRP A 255 32.58 -3.50 3.99
N ASN A 256 33.88 -3.38 3.74
CA ASN A 256 34.93 -3.95 4.58
C ASN A 256 34.50 -3.97 6.06
N SER A 257 34.10 -5.14 6.53
CA SER A 257 34.07 -5.51 7.94
C SER A 257 35.52 -5.59 8.42
N GLY A 258 36.16 -4.43 8.45
CA GLY A 258 37.57 -4.24 8.73
C GLY A 258 37.75 -3.62 10.10
N ARG A 259 37.97 -4.51 11.08
CA ARG A 259 38.52 -4.31 12.42
C ARG A 259 37.70 -3.56 13.47
#